data_AF-A0A661K773-F1
#
_entry.id   AF-A0A661K773-F1
#
_cell.length_a   1.000
_cell.length_b   1.000
_cell.length_c   1.000
_cell.angle_alpha   90.00
_cell.angle_beta   90.00
_cell.angle_gamma   90.00
#
_symmetry.space_group_name_H-M   'P 1'
#
loop_
_entity.id
_entity.type
_entity.pdbx_description
1 polymer ?
#
loop_
_entity_poly.entity_id
_entity_poly.type
_entity_poly.pdbx_seq_one_letter_code
_entity_poly.pdbx_strand_id
1 'polypeptide(L)'
;TRQFYAKFGLVEKLLWEHSVGTAIAAAVLATEFKAVKSDEALVGGLLHDIGKTIINLSKPDEYRDIAEEVYNGNATYFDVEQEKLGFAHSDVGSYLIQKWNFPVELGKAIYYHHSINEIDPSMMDPFQVKYICIIDVANHFTKRLGVGYREPDDNVDIGSLKSLELLGVKVSQEDIDVLTEKIAKVIEEEKSKFD
;
A
#
# COMPACT_ATOMS: atom_id res chain seq x y z
N THR A 1 -13.70 -12.25 28.46
CA THR A 1 -13.02 -10.95 28.69
C THR A 1 -11.48 -11.01 28.77
N ARG A 2 -10.84 -12.19 28.59
CA ARG A 2 -9.36 -12.32 28.47
C ARG A 2 -8.88 -12.79 27.08
N GLN A 3 -9.77 -12.77 26.08
CA GLN A 3 -9.51 -13.24 24.71
C GLN A 3 -9.17 -12.11 23.73
N PHE A 4 -9.24 -10.84 24.14
CA PHE A 4 -9.03 -9.67 23.28
C PHE A 4 -7.55 -9.24 23.15
N TYR A 5 -6.65 -9.80 23.95
CA TYR A 5 -5.21 -9.65 23.75
C TYR A 5 -4.69 -10.76 22.83
N ALA A 6 -5.33 -10.92 21.67
CA ALA A 6 -4.74 -11.72 20.61
C ALA A 6 -3.34 -11.14 20.33
N LYS A 7 -2.34 -12.01 20.45
CA LYS A 7 -0.92 -11.70 20.38
C LYS A 7 -0.65 -10.81 19.16
N PHE A 8 -0.09 -9.62 19.35
CA PHE A 8 0.62 -8.93 18.27
C PHE A 8 1.82 -9.80 17.88
N GLY A 9 1.64 -10.61 16.84
CA GLY A 9 2.67 -11.47 16.28
C GLY A 9 3.51 -10.72 15.26
N LEU A 10 4.43 -11.45 14.64
CA LEU A 10 5.27 -10.90 13.57
C LEU A 10 4.43 -10.41 12.38
N VAL A 11 3.35 -11.11 12.05
CA VAL A 11 2.48 -10.76 10.89
C VAL A 11 1.80 -9.41 11.11
N GLU A 12 1.17 -9.19 12.27
CA GLU A 12 0.50 -7.93 12.57
C GLU A 12 1.48 -6.76 12.62
N LYS A 13 2.69 -7.01 13.16
CA LYS A 13 3.77 -6.01 13.17
C LYS A 13 4.18 -5.62 11.75
N LEU A 14 4.43 -6.60 10.88
CA LEU A 14 4.84 -6.35 9.49
C LEU A 14 3.74 -5.62 8.70
N LEU A 15 2.47 -6.01 8.86
CA LEU A 15 1.34 -5.30 8.27
C LEU A 15 1.27 -3.84 8.71
N TRP A 16 1.42 -3.60 10.02
CA TRP A 16 1.41 -2.25 10.57
C TRP A 16 2.58 -1.41 10.04
N GLU A 17 3.80 -1.96 10.05
CA GLU A 17 4.99 -1.28 9.52
C GLU A 17 4.81 -0.93 8.05
N HIS A 18 4.28 -1.86 7.23
CA HIS A 18 4.00 -1.61 5.83
C HIS A 18 2.99 -0.47 5.65
N SER A 19 1.86 -0.52 6.36
CA SER A 19 0.83 0.53 6.28
C SER A 19 1.37 1.92 6.66
N VAL A 20 2.16 2.01 7.74
CA VAL A 20 2.76 3.29 8.17
C VAL A 20 3.84 3.75 7.18
N GLY A 21 4.68 2.85 6.69
CA GLY A 21 5.69 3.15 5.67
C GLY A 21 5.07 3.70 4.40
N THR A 22 4.02 3.04 3.90
CA THR A 22 3.29 3.48 2.71
C THR A 22 2.56 4.81 2.94
N ALA A 23 2.02 5.05 4.14
CA ALA A 23 1.42 6.34 4.50
C ALA A 23 2.43 7.49 4.41
N ILE A 24 3.63 7.31 4.97
CA ILE A 24 4.71 8.29 4.96
C ILE A 24 5.21 8.51 3.54
N ALA A 25 5.49 7.42 2.81
CA ALA A 25 5.91 7.49 1.41
C ALA A 25 4.89 8.24 0.55
N ALA A 26 3.60 7.95 0.71
CA ALA A 26 2.53 8.62 -0.03
C ALA A 26 2.47 10.13 0.27
N ALA A 27 2.62 10.53 1.53
CA ALA A 27 2.63 11.95 1.92
C ALA A 27 3.83 12.72 1.32
N VAL A 28 5.02 12.10 1.34
CA VAL A 28 6.23 12.66 0.74
C VAL A 28 6.05 12.80 -0.77
N LEU A 29 5.68 11.73 -1.46
CA LEU A 29 5.51 11.70 -2.92
C LEU A 29 4.39 12.63 -3.39
N ALA A 30 3.29 12.76 -2.64
CA ALA A 30 2.23 13.71 -2.96
C ALA A 30 2.72 15.16 -2.97
N THR A 31 3.64 15.50 -2.06
CA THR A 31 4.26 16.83 -1.96
C THR A 31 5.24 17.06 -3.10
N GLU A 32 6.11 16.08 -3.39
CA GLU A 32 7.09 16.16 -4.48
C GLU A 32 6.43 16.27 -5.85
N PHE A 33 5.46 15.41 -6.13
CA PHE A 33 4.80 15.34 -7.43
C PHE A 33 3.64 16.32 -7.55
N LYS A 34 3.22 16.99 -6.46
CA LYS A 34 2.08 17.92 -6.41
C LYS A 34 0.81 17.31 -7.01
N ALA A 35 0.61 16.02 -6.76
CA ALA A 35 -0.44 15.23 -7.39
C ALA A 35 -1.78 15.31 -6.64
N VAL A 36 -1.72 15.18 -5.31
CA VAL A 36 -2.84 15.26 -4.37
C VAL A 36 -2.36 15.94 -3.08
N LYS A 37 -3.26 16.22 -2.12
CA LYS A 37 -2.80 16.74 -0.82
C LYS A 37 -2.06 15.67 -0.04
N SER A 38 -1.01 16.08 0.69
CA SER A 38 -0.21 15.19 1.55
C SER A 38 -1.07 14.40 2.53
N ASP A 39 -2.04 15.05 3.16
CA ASP A 39 -2.85 14.44 4.22
C ASP A 39 -3.84 13.41 3.67
N GLU A 40 -4.37 13.67 2.46
CA GLU A 40 -5.21 12.71 1.73
C GLU A 40 -4.36 11.49 1.32
N ALA A 41 -3.16 11.71 0.77
CA ALA A 41 -2.22 10.64 0.43
C ALA A 41 -1.80 9.80 1.65
N LEU A 42 -1.55 10.45 2.79
CA LEU A 42 -1.19 9.78 4.05
C LEU A 42 -2.28 8.81 4.50
N VAL A 43 -3.54 9.25 4.50
CA VAL A 43 -4.68 8.40 4.86
C VAL A 43 -4.85 7.27 3.86
N GLY A 44 -4.70 7.56 2.56
CA GLY A 44 -4.71 6.55 1.50
C GLY A 44 -3.67 5.46 1.71
N GLY A 45 -2.41 5.85 1.89
CA GLY A 45 -1.32 4.91 2.12
C GLY A 45 -1.47 4.10 3.42
N LEU A 46 -2.00 4.71 4.48
CA LEU A 46 -2.25 4.00 5.74
C LEU A 46 -3.32 2.92 5.61
N LEU A 47 -4.36 3.18 4.82
CA LEU A 47 -5.54 2.32 4.74
C LEU A 47 -5.58 1.43 3.49
N HIS A 48 -4.64 1.58 2.55
CA HIS A 48 -4.64 0.85 1.27
C HIS A 48 -4.77 -0.66 1.44
N ASP A 49 -4.11 -1.19 2.46
CA ASP A 49 -3.99 -2.62 2.75
C ASP A 49 -4.83 -3.08 3.95
N ILE A 50 -5.76 -2.25 4.46
CA ILE A 50 -6.53 -2.57 5.67
C ILE A 50 -7.29 -3.90 5.57
N GLY A 51 -7.63 -4.32 4.35
CA GLY A 51 -8.24 -5.62 4.08
C GLY A 51 -7.37 -6.81 4.51
N LYS A 52 -6.04 -6.73 4.42
CA LYS A 52 -5.13 -7.80 4.87
C LYS A 52 -5.26 -8.04 6.37
N THR A 53 -5.35 -6.96 7.14
CA THR A 53 -5.60 -7.02 8.59
C THR A 53 -6.94 -7.69 8.89
N ILE A 54 -8.00 -7.34 8.15
CA ILE A 54 -9.32 -7.96 8.34
C ILE A 54 -9.31 -9.44 7.99
N ILE A 55 -8.66 -9.82 6.89
CA ILE A 55 -8.55 -11.22 6.48
C ILE A 55 -7.75 -11.99 7.53
N ASN A 56 -6.60 -11.50 7.99
CA ASN A 56 -5.80 -12.13 9.05
C ASN A 56 -6.60 -12.31 10.35
N LEU A 57 -7.38 -11.32 10.77
CA LEU A 57 -8.19 -11.41 11.98
C LEU A 57 -9.39 -12.36 11.85
N SER A 58 -9.99 -12.45 10.66
CA SER A 58 -11.22 -13.22 10.42
C SER A 58 -10.93 -14.66 9.99
N LYS A 59 -9.81 -14.89 9.32
CA LYS A 59 -9.38 -16.15 8.69
C LYS A 59 -7.87 -16.36 8.87
N PRO A 60 -7.38 -16.48 10.12
CA PRO A 60 -5.95 -16.47 10.41
C PRO A 60 -5.18 -17.67 9.85
N ASP A 61 -5.83 -18.82 9.68
CA ASP A 61 -5.18 -20.01 9.12
C ASP A 61 -5.07 -19.88 7.59
N GLU A 62 -6.13 -19.44 6.90
CA GLU A 62 -6.09 -19.18 5.46
C GLU A 62 -5.13 -18.04 5.12
N TYR A 63 -5.07 -16.98 5.93
CA TYR A 63 -4.12 -15.89 5.74
C TYR A 63 -2.67 -16.37 5.88
N ARG A 64 -2.40 -17.28 6.82
CA ARG A 64 -1.07 -17.91 6.96
C ARG A 64 -0.71 -18.71 5.71
N ASP A 65 -1.63 -19.53 5.20
CA ASP A 65 -1.40 -20.32 3.98
C ASP A 65 -1.18 -19.43 2.75
N ILE A 66 -1.86 -18.29 2.66
CA ILE A 66 -1.65 -17.28 1.62
C ILE A 66 -0.25 -16.66 1.76
N ALA A 67 0.12 -16.23 2.96
CA ALA A 67 1.41 -15.61 3.22
C ALA A 67 2.59 -16.57 2.94
N GLU A 68 2.45 -17.86 3.28
CA GLU A 68 3.44 -18.89 2.97
C GLU A 68 3.57 -19.13 1.47
N GLU A 69 2.48 -19.12 0.72
CA GLU A 69 2.52 -19.28 -0.73
C GLU A 69 3.15 -18.08 -1.44
N VAL A 70 2.77 -16.86 -1.06
CA VAL A 70 3.38 -15.63 -1.57
C VAL A 70 4.89 -15.61 -1.27
N TYR A 71 5.29 -16.10 -0.09
CA TYR A 71 6.70 -16.16 0.29
C TYR A 71 7.51 -17.19 -0.51
N ASN A 72 6.92 -18.34 -0.84
CA ASN A 72 7.60 -19.43 -1.54
C ASN A 72 7.48 -19.39 -3.06
N GLY A 73 6.56 -18.56 -3.59
CA GLY A 73 6.25 -18.46 -5.01
C GLY A 73 6.60 -17.09 -5.61
N ASN A 74 6.12 -16.87 -6.84
CA ASN A 74 6.24 -15.59 -7.54
C ASN A 74 4.88 -14.87 -7.68
N ALA A 75 3.87 -15.28 -6.90
CA ALA A 75 2.52 -14.71 -6.95
C ALA A 75 2.36 -13.58 -5.95
N THR A 76 1.47 -12.63 -6.23
CA THR A 76 1.16 -11.53 -5.30
C THR A 76 0.08 -11.96 -4.29
N TYR A 77 -0.04 -11.25 -3.17
CA TYR A 77 -1.17 -11.44 -2.24
C TYR A 77 -2.51 -11.32 -2.97
N PHE A 78 -2.65 -10.33 -3.86
CA PHE A 78 -3.87 -10.12 -4.63
C PHE A 78 -4.25 -11.37 -5.43
N ASP A 79 -3.31 -11.96 -6.17
CA ASP A 79 -3.58 -13.13 -7.01
C ASP A 79 -3.96 -14.37 -6.18
N VAL A 80 -3.19 -14.65 -5.12
CA VAL A 80 -3.40 -15.82 -4.26
C VAL A 80 -4.71 -15.71 -3.46
N GLU A 81 -5.05 -14.51 -3.00
CA GLU A 81 -6.33 -14.24 -2.32
C GLU A 81 -7.51 -14.43 -3.27
N GLN A 82 -7.44 -13.92 -4.50
CA GLN A 82 -8.48 -14.12 -5.50
C GLN A 82 -8.69 -15.61 -5.80
N GLU A 83 -7.61 -16.37 -5.95
CA GLU A 83 -7.68 -17.81 -6.20
C GLU A 83 -8.29 -18.59 -5.03
N LYS A 84 -7.82 -18.34 -3.80
CA LYS A 84 -8.19 -19.14 -2.62
C LYS A 84 -9.48 -18.69 -1.95
N LEU A 85 -9.77 -17.40 -1.95
CA LEU A 85 -10.88 -16.79 -1.21
C LEU A 85 -12.02 -16.33 -2.13
N GLY A 86 -11.75 -16.10 -3.43
CA GLY A 86 -12.69 -15.52 -4.38
C GLY A 86 -12.87 -14.00 -4.22
N PHE A 87 -12.00 -13.35 -3.44
CA PHE A 87 -11.91 -11.91 -3.24
C PHE A 87 -10.50 -11.56 -2.76
N ALA A 88 -10.06 -10.32 -2.98
CA ALA A 88 -8.78 -9.79 -2.50
C ALA A 88 -8.94 -8.85 -1.29
N HIS A 89 -7.81 -8.53 -0.65
CA HIS A 89 -7.75 -7.53 0.41
C HIS A 89 -8.22 -6.14 -0.06
N SER A 90 -8.04 -5.78 -1.33
CA SER A 90 -8.55 -4.54 -1.90
C SER A 90 -10.09 -4.47 -1.87
N ASP A 91 -10.78 -5.58 -2.14
CA ASP A 91 -12.24 -5.68 -2.05
C ASP A 91 -12.72 -5.48 -0.62
N VAL A 92 -12.12 -6.23 0.32
CA VAL A 92 -12.46 -6.19 1.76
C VAL A 92 -12.21 -4.80 2.33
N GLY A 93 -11.05 -4.21 2.02
CA GLY A 93 -10.66 -2.88 2.47
C GLY A 93 -11.60 -1.80 1.94
N SER A 94 -11.88 -1.82 0.63
CA SER A 94 -12.80 -0.85 0.02
C SER A 94 -14.19 -0.92 0.64
N TYR A 95 -14.72 -2.13 0.83
CA TYR A 95 -16.01 -2.34 1.47
C TYR A 95 -16.03 -1.83 2.92
N LEU A 96 -15.00 -2.11 3.71
CA LEU A 96 -14.90 -1.68 5.10
C LEU A 96 -14.91 -0.14 5.21
N ILE A 97 -14.09 0.52 4.42
CA ILE A 97 -13.94 1.97 4.45
C ILE A 97 -15.26 2.66 4.04
N GLN A 98 -15.98 2.12 3.06
CA GLN A 98 -17.33 2.58 2.73
C GLN A 98 -18.32 2.38 3.89
N LYS A 99 -18.26 1.24 4.60
CA LYS A 99 -19.10 1.00 5.79
C LYS A 99 -18.80 1.95 6.93
N TRP A 100 -17.56 2.42 7.04
CA TRP A 100 -17.15 3.44 8.00
C TRP A 100 -17.48 4.87 7.57
N ASN A 101 -18.16 5.07 6.43
CA ASN A 101 -18.55 6.37 5.88
C ASN A 101 -17.36 7.29 5.54
N PHE A 102 -16.21 6.72 5.19
CA PHE A 102 -15.13 7.49 4.59
C PHE A 102 -15.50 7.92 3.16
N PRO A 103 -14.77 8.91 2.59
CA PRO A 103 -14.98 9.36 1.22
C PRO A 103 -14.87 8.21 0.21
N VAL A 104 -15.73 8.26 -0.83
CA VAL A 104 -15.76 7.25 -1.90
C VAL A 104 -14.42 7.18 -2.63
N GLU A 105 -13.69 8.28 -2.67
CA GLU A 105 -12.41 8.40 -3.33
C GLU A 105 -11.34 7.52 -2.67
N LEU A 106 -11.35 7.43 -1.34
CA LEU A 106 -10.49 6.51 -0.59
C LEU A 106 -10.89 5.06 -0.85
N GLY A 107 -12.19 4.76 -0.87
CA GLY A 107 -12.69 3.42 -1.20
C GLY A 107 -12.25 2.96 -2.60
N LYS A 108 -12.32 3.84 -3.60
CA LYS A 108 -11.81 3.57 -4.96
C LYS A 108 -10.29 3.42 -5.00
N ALA A 109 -9.58 4.23 -4.22
CA ALA A 109 -8.13 4.15 -4.13
C ALA A 109 -7.67 2.78 -3.60
N ILE A 110 -8.32 2.30 -2.54
CA ILE A 110 -8.12 0.95 -1.99
C ILE A 110 -8.54 -0.14 -2.98
N TYR A 111 -9.61 0.06 -3.74
CA TYR A 111 -10.05 -0.97 -4.69
C TYR A 111 -9.07 -1.16 -5.87
N TYR A 112 -8.58 -0.06 -6.45
CA TYR A 112 -7.82 -0.08 -7.70
C TYR A 112 -6.30 -0.13 -7.56
N HIS A 113 -5.73 -0.09 -6.34
CA HIS A 113 -4.27 0.04 -6.18
C HIS A 113 -3.46 -1.15 -6.73
N HIS A 114 -4.07 -2.34 -6.93
CA HIS A 114 -3.45 -3.47 -7.64
C HIS A 114 -3.82 -3.57 -9.13
N SER A 115 -4.81 -2.78 -9.58
CA SER A 115 -5.40 -2.82 -10.93
C SER A 115 -5.11 -1.56 -11.73
N ILE A 116 -3.91 -0.96 -11.57
CA ILE A 116 -3.49 0.25 -12.32
C ILE A 116 -3.63 0.07 -13.83
N ASN A 117 -3.41 -1.15 -14.32
CA ASN A 117 -3.53 -1.47 -15.74
C ASN A 117 -4.97 -1.32 -16.26
N GLU A 118 -5.97 -1.46 -15.41
CA GLU A 118 -7.40 -1.33 -15.75
C GLU A 118 -7.90 0.13 -15.69
N ILE A 119 -7.10 1.06 -15.17
CA ILE A 119 -7.48 2.47 -15.10
C ILE A 119 -7.46 3.09 -16.49
N ASP A 120 -8.62 3.55 -16.93
CA ASP A 120 -8.79 4.48 -18.05
C ASP A 120 -8.93 5.92 -17.52
N PRO A 121 -7.91 6.77 -17.70
CA PRO A 121 -7.94 8.14 -17.17
C PRO A 121 -9.00 9.03 -17.84
N SER A 122 -9.55 8.64 -18.99
CA SER A 122 -10.63 9.39 -19.67
C SER A 122 -12.01 9.15 -19.04
N MET A 123 -12.15 8.07 -18.28
CA MET A 123 -13.41 7.61 -17.68
C MET A 123 -13.49 7.89 -16.17
N MET A 124 -12.46 8.51 -15.59
CA MET A 124 -12.32 8.72 -14.16
C MET A 124 -11.93 10.17 -13.86
N ASP A 125 -12.39 10.69 -12.71
CA ASP A 125 -12.00 12.02 -12.27
C ASP A 125 -10.46 12.14 -12.14
N PRO A 126 -9.83 13.23 -12.63
CA PRO A 126 -8.37 13.38 -12.60
C PRO A 126 -7.76 13.31 -11.21
N PHE A 127 -8.45 13.79 -10.18
CA PHE A 127 -7.97 13.65 -8.80
C PHE A 127 -7.97 12.19 -8.37
N GLN A 128 -9.02 11.43 -8.70
CA GLN A 128 -9.10 10.00 -8.37
C GLN A 128 -7.95 9.20 -9.01
N VAL A 129 -7.65 9.45 -10.28
CA VAL A 129 -6.53 8.78 -10.98
C VAL A 129 -5.22 9.05 -10.27
N LYS A 130 -4.94 10.33 -9.98
CA LYS A 130 -3.72 10.73 -9.26
C LYS A 130 -3.64 10.13 -7.87
N TYR A 131 -4.77 10.06 -7.16
CA TYR A 131 -4.82 9.52 -5.81
C TYR A 131 -4.48 8.02 -5.80
N ILE A 132 -5.06 7.23 -6.72
CA ILE A 132 -4.71 5.81 -6.86
C ILE A 132 -3.21 5.66 -7.20
N CYS A 133 -2.72 6.43 -8.16
CA CYS A 133 -1.33 6.33 -8.62
C CYS A 133 -0.31 6.69 -7.53
N ILE A 134 -0.60 7.69 -6.69
CA ILE A 134 0.29 8.04 -5.57
C ILE A 134 0.38 6.91 -4.55
N ILE A 135 -0.73 6.25 -4.23
CA ILE A 135 -0.73 5.10 -3.30
C ILE A 135 0.06 3.94 -3.90
N ASP A 136 -0.12 3.65 -5.19
CA ASP A 136 0.63 2.59 -5.88
C ASP A 136 2.13 2.87 -5.90
N VAL A 137 2.56 4.07 -6.27
CA VAL A 137 3.99 4.44 -6.27
C VAL A 137 4.56 4.36 -4.84
N ALA A 138 3.82 4.87 -3.85
CA ALA A 138 4.23 4.79 -2.45
C ALA A 138 4.39 3.36 -1.94
N ASN A 139 3.49 2.45 -2.33
CA ASN A 139 3.58 1.02 -2.01
C ASN A 139 4.88 0.42 -2.57
N HIS A 140 5.21 0.73 -3.83
CA HIS A 140 6.45 0.25 -4.45
C HIS A 140 7.72 0.80 -3.79
N PHE A 141 7.75 2.08 -3.41
CA PHE A 141 8.86 2.64 -2.60
C PHE A 141 8.98 1.95 -1.25
N THR A 142 7.86 1.67 -0.59
CA THR A 142 7.84 1.01 0.73
C THR A 142 8.34 -0.43 0.64
N LYS A 143 7.94 -1.16 -0.42
CA LYS A 143 8.46 -2.50 -0.74
C LYS A 143 9.96 -2.47 -1.02
N ARG A 144 10.43 -1.52 -1.84
CA ARG A 144 11.87 -1.33 -2.13
C ARG A 144 12.67 -1.15 -0.85
N LEU A 145 12.15 -0.36 0.10
CA LEU A 145 12.77 -0.13 1.42
C LEU A 145 12.65 -1.33 2.40
N GLY A 146 11.91 -2.38 2.04
CA GLY A 146 11.69 -3.54 2.91
C GLY A 146 10.83 -3.24 4.15
N VAL A 147 10.09 -2.12 4.16
CA VAL A 147 9.30 -1.72 5.33
C VAL A 147 8.03 -2.56 5.41
N GLY A 148 7.91 -3.34 6.49
CA GLY A 148 6.88 -4.36 6.64
C GLY A 148 7.16 -5.65 5.85
N TYR A 149 8.40 -5.82 5.39
CA TYR A 149 8.92 -7.06 4.79
C TYR A 149 10.13 -7.54 5.59
N ARG A 150 10.62 -8.75 5.27
CA ARG A 150 11.83 -9.29 5.92
C ARG A 150 13.09 -8.58 5.43
N GLU A 151 13.14 -8.24 4.15
CA GLU A 151 14.31 -7.68 3.49
C GLU A 151 13.86 -6.63 2.45
N PRO A 152 14.68 -5.61 2.17
CA PRO A 152 14.52 -4.72 1.02
C PRO A 152 14.50 -5.47 -0.31
N ASP A 153 13.78 -4.94 -1.29
CA ASP A 153 13.71 -5.49 -2.65
C ASP A 153 14.24 -4.48 -3.67
N ASP A 154 15.54 -4.56 -3.96
CA ASP A 154 16.21 -3.68 -4.92
C ASP A 154 15.74 -3.90 -6.37
N ASN A 155 15.04 -5.02 -6.64
CA ASN A 155 14.53 -5.36 -7.97
C ASN A 155 13.19 -4.68 -8.30
N VAL A 156 12.60 -3.93 -7.36
CA VAL A 156 11.39 -3.16 -7.62
C VAL A 156 11.70 -2.07 -8.65
N ASP A 157 11.23 -2.27 -9.87
CA ASP A 157 11.38 -1.32 -10.98
C ASP A 157 10.34 -0.19 -10.88
N ILE A 158 10.67 0.82 -10.06
CA ILE A 158 9.84 2.00 -9.89
C ILE A 158 9.75 2.80 -11.20
N GLY A 159 10.81 2.84 -11.99
CA GLY A 159 10.90 3.70 -13.18
C GLY A 159 9.94 3.32 -14.30
N SER A 160 9.47 2.07 -14.34
CA SER A 160 8.52 1.58 -15.35
C SER A 160 7.06 1.55 -14.90
N LEU A 161 6.75 2.05 -13.70
CA LEU A 161 5.37 2.05 -13.19
C LEU A 161 4.44 2.89 -14.09
N LYS A 162 3.36 2.25 -14.58
CA LYS A 162 2.27 2.94 -15.29
C LYS A 162 1.69 4.10 -14.46
N SER A 163 1.71 3.99 -13.13
CA SER A 163 1.28 5.05 -12.21
C SER A 163 2.06 6.35 -12.39
N LEU A 164 3.37 6.30 -12.68
CA LEU A 164 4.17 7.51 -12.96
C LEU A 164 3.79 8.13 -14.30
N GLU A 165 3.53 7.32 -15.31
CA GLU A 165 3.02 7.78 -16.61
C GLU A 165 1.67 8.49 -16.44
N LEU A 166 0.73 7.88 -15.70
CA LEU A 166 -0.59 8.44 -15.43
C LEU A 166 -0.53 9.71 -14.57
N LEU A 167 0.48 9.84 -13.70
CA LEU A 167 0.77 11.08 -12.97
C LEU A 167 1.38 12.17 -13.86
N GLY A 168 1.88 11.81 -15.05
CA GLY A 168 2.60 12.72 -15.94
C GLY A 168 3.98 13.11 -15.39
N VAL A 169 4.56 12.28 -14.53
CA VAL A 169 5.86 12.52 -13.87
C VAL A 169 6.92 11.66 -14.55
N LYS A 170 8.04 12.29 -14.90
CA LYS A 170 9.25 11.58 -15.32
C LYS A 170 10.23 11.59 -14.17
N VAL A 171 10.62 10.42 -13.70
CA VAL A 171 11.66 10.24 -12.69
C VAL A 171 12.84 9.53 -13.33
N SER A 172 14.04 10.06 -13.12
CA SER A 172 15.28 9.37 -13.45
C SER A 172 15.65 8.39 -12.33
N GLN A 173 16.64 7.53 -12.56
CA GLN A 173 17.17 6.67 -11.50
C GLN A 173 17.72 7.48 -10.32
N GLU A 174 18.37 8.61 -10.60
CA GLU A 174 18.87 9.53 -9.57
C GLU A 174 17.73 10.11 -8.72
N ASP A 175 16.62 10.50 -9.34
CA ASP A 175 15.43 10.96 -8.60
C ASP A 175 14.86 9.86 -7.70
N ILE A 176 14.81 8.61 -8.19
CA ILE A 176 14.33 7.46 -7.42
C ILE A 176 15.23 7.21 -6.21
N ASP A 177 16.55 7.27 -6.37
CA ASP A 177 17.50 7.06 -5.28
C ASP A 177 17.37 8.18 -4.23
N VAL A 178 17.29 9.44 -4.64
CA VAL A 178 17.06 10.59 -3.74
C VAL A 178 15.73 10.46 -2.99
N LEU A 179 14.65 10.07 -3.67
CA LEU A 179 13.35 9.85 -3.05
C LEU A 179 13.38 8.68 -2.07
N THR A 180 14.09 7.60 -2.41
CA THR A 180 14.26 6.42 -1.55
C THR A 180 14.95 6.81 -0.24
N GLU A 181 16.07 7.53 -0.31
CA GLU A 181 16.79 8.03 0.87
C GLU A 181 15.93 9.00 1.70
N LYS A 182 15.22 9.90 1.03
CA LYS A 182 14.32 10.86 1.70
C LYS A 182 13.21 10.15 2.46
N ILE A 183 12.53 9.20 1.83
CA ILE A 183 11.45 8.44 2.46
C ILE A 183 12.00 7.61 3.62
N ALA A 184 13.12 6.92 3.44
CA ALA A 184 13.77 6.13 4.49
C ALA A 184 14.07 6.98 5.74
N LYS A 185 14.63 8.17 5.53
CA LYS A 185 14.94 9.11 6.62
C LYS A 185 13.68 9.53 7.39
N VAL A 186 12.60 9.89 6.68
CA VAL A 186 11.35 10.30 7.35
C VAL A 186 10.74 9.13 8.12
N ILE A 187 10.77 7.90 7.57
CA ILE A 187 10.29 6.71 8.27
C ILE A 187 11.09 6.48 9.57
N GLU A 188 12.41 6.62 9.53
CA GLU A 188 13.27 6.47 10.71
C GLU A 188 12.99 7.55 11.77
N GLU A 189 12.83 8.80 11.34
CA GLU A 189 12.47 9.92 12.23
C GLU A 189 11.12 9.67 12.91
N GLU A 190 10.11 9.18 12.18
CA GLU A 190 8.81 8.86 12.77
C GLU A 190 8.88 7.65 13.70
N LYS A 191 9.62 6.58 13.34
CA LYS A 191 9.81 5.40 14.22
C LYS A 191 10.44 5.79 15.56
N SER A 192 11.45 6.66 15.54
CA SER A 192 12.15 7.12 16.75
C SER A 192 11.26 7.86 17.77
N LYS A 193 10.05 8.30 17.37
CA LYS A 193 9.10 8.95 18.27
C LYS A 193 8.24 7.96 19.07
N PHE A 194 8.22 6.69 18.66
CA PHE A 194 7.40 5.64 19.26
C PHE A 194 8.21 4.63 20.07
N ASP A 195 9.55 4.70 20.00
CA ASP A 195 10.51 3.96 20.84
C ASP A 195 10.90 4.76 22.09
#